data_AF-A0A6B0X5P0-F1
#
_entry.id   AF-A0A6B0X5P0-F1
#
_cell.length_a   1.000
_cell.length_b   1.000
_cell.length_c   1.000
_cell.angle_alpha   90.00
_cell.angle_beta   90.00
_cell.angle_gamma   90.00
#
_symmetry.space_group_name_H-M   'P 1'
#
loop_
_entity.id
_entity.type
_entity.pdbx_description
1 polymer ?
#
loop_
_entity_poly.entity_id
_entity_poly.type
_entity_poly.pdbx_seq_one_letter_code
_entity_poly.pdbx_strand_id
1 'polypeptide(L)'
;MTGKKLYVTKYGIVQSLFVFLLCFGFAPSIALPSFAKQRPRVALVLSGGGARGGVHIGVLRVLEREGIPIDLIVGVSYGALVGGLY
;
A
#
# COMPACT_ATOMS: atom_id res chain seq x y z
N MET A 1 23.96 -17.88 -60.18
CA MET A 1 23.87 -18.41 -58.79
C MET A 1 23.65 -17.31 -57.74
N THR A 2 22.94 -16.22 -58.07
CA THR A 2 23.04 -14.95 -57.30
C THR A 2 21.76 -14.57 -56.54
N GLY A 3 20.61 -15.19 -56.84
CA GLY A 3 19.31 -14.84 -56.25
C GLY A 3 19.04 -15.39 -54.84
N LYS A 4 19.51 -16.61 -54.54
CA LYS A 4 19.29 -17.23 -53.20
C LYS A 4 20.06 -16.52 -52.08
N LYS A 5 21.28 -16.04 -52.36
CA LYS A 5 22.10 -15.32 -51.36
C LYS A 5 21.46 -13.98 -50.98
N LEU A 6 20.85 -13.29 -51.95
CA LEU A 6 20.17 -12.01 -51.73
C LEU A 6 18.91 -12.16 -50.87
N TYR A 7 18.16 -13.26 -51.07
CA TYR A 7 16.93 -13.55 -50.32
C TYR A 7 17.24 -13.86 -48.84
N VAL A 8 18.24 -14.69 -48.57
CA VAL A 8 18.66 -15.03 -47.19
C VAL A 8 19.13 -13.79 -46.42
N THR A 9 19.90 -12.90 -47.05
CA THR A 9 20.36 -11.66 -46.40
C THR A 9 19.22 -10.66 -46.16
N LYS A 10 18.31 -10.49 -47.13
CA LYS A 10 17.20 -9.53 -47.02
C LYS A 10 16.19 -9.94 -45.96
N TYR A 11 15.81 -11.22 -45.90
CA TYR A 11 14.87 -11.72 -44.90
C TYR A 11 15.52 -11.90 -43.52
N GLY A 12 16.80 -12.26 -43.45
CA GLY A 12 17.52 -12.40 -42.17
C GLY A 12 17.69 -11.08 -41.42
N ILE A 13 17.92 -9.97 -42.14
CA ILE A 13 18.02 -8.63 -41.54
C ILE A 13 16.66 -8.16 -41.01
N VAL A 14 15.60 -8.33 -41.80
CA VAL A 14 14.23 -7.94 -41.38
C VAL A 14 13.77 -8.76 -40.18
N GLN A 15 14.08 -10.06 -40.16
CA GLN A 15 13.75 -10.94 -39.04
C GLN A 15 14.56 -10.59 -37.77
N SER A 16 15.85 -10.23 -37.91
CA SER A 16 16.65 -9.74 -36.77
C SER A 16 16.16 -8.40 -36.24
N LEU A 17 15.79 -7.46 -37.12
CA LEU A 17 15.24 -6.15 -36.71
C LEU A 17 13.90 -6.30 -35.99
N PHE A 18 13.03 -7.21 -36.46
CA PHE A 18 11.74 -7.48 -35.83
C PHE A 18 11.91 -8.10 -34.43
N VAL A 19 12.83 -9.06 -34.29
CA VAL A 19 13.15 -9.66 -32.98
C VAL A 19 13.77 -8.62 -32.05
N PHE A 20 14.65 -7.76 -32.54
CA PHE A 20 15.25 -6.69 -31.75
C PHE A 20 14.20 -5.70 -31.24
N LEU A 21 13.21 -5.35 -32.08
CA LEU A 21 12.12 -4.43 -31.73
C LEU A 21 11.14 -5.06 -30.72
N LEU A 22 10.89 -6.37 -30.81
CA LEU A 22 10.11 -7.10 -29.81
C LEU A 22 10.83 -7.20 -28.46
N CYS A 23 12.15 -7.40 -28.45
CA CYS A 23 12.94 -7.49 -27.22
C CYS A 23 13.17 -6.14 -26.52
N PHE A 24 13.31 -5.04 -27.29
CA PHE A 24 13.50 -3.70 -26.70
C PHE A 24 12.19 -2.96 -26.40
N GLY A 25 11.10 -3.27 -27.10
CA GLY A 25 9.78 -2.67 -26.84
C GLY A 25 9.08 -3.24 -25.60
N PHE A 26 9.48 -4.43 -25.14
CA PHE A 26 8.96 -5.07 -23.95
C PHE A 26 9.93 -4.90 -22.78
N ALA A 27 10.17 -3.66 -22.36
CA ALA A 27 10.73 -3.44 -21.03
C ALA A 27 9.66 -3.89 -20.02
N PRO A 28 9.84 -5.00 -19.29
CA PRO A 28 8.90 -5.33 -18.23
C PRO A 28 9.06 -4.21 -17.19
N SER A 29 8.01 -3.40 -17.03
CA SER A 29 7.94 -2.43 -15.95
C SER A 29 7.78 -3.21 -14.65
N ILE A 30 8.91 -3.74 -14.14
CA ILE A 30 8.99 -4.38 -12.84
C ILE A 30 8.84 -3.23 -11.84
N ALA A 31 7.59 -2.99 -11.44
CA ALA A 31 7.31 -2.12 -10.31
C ALA A 31 7.96 -2.75 -9.08
N LEU A 32 9.11 -2.21 -8.66
CA LEU A 32 9.73 -2.59 -7.41
C LEU A 32 8.72 -2.36 -6.28
N PRO A 33 8.59 -3.29 -5.32
CA PRO A 33 7.73 -3.08 -4.17
C PRO A 33 8.24 -1.84 -3.44
N SER A 34 7.47 -0.75 -3.51
CA SER A 34 7.74 0.43 -2.71
C SER A 34 7.51 0.05 -1.26
N PHE A 35 8.59 -0.06 -0.49
CA PHE A 35 8.52 -0.05 0.96
C PHE A 35 8.16 1.37 1.42
N ALA A 36 6.95 1.80 1.10
CA ALA A 36 6.36 2.98 1.68
C ALA A 36 6.40 2.79 3.19
N LYS A 37 7.11 3.68 3.88
CA LYS A 37 7.25 3.66 5.32
C LYS A 37 5.84 3.78 5.93
N GLN A 38 5.29 2.67 6.39
CA GLN A 38 3.97 2.67 7.02
C GLN A 38 4.01 3.57 8.24
N ARG A 39 2.92 4.32 8.46
CA ARG A 39 2.80 5.13 9.67
C ARG A 39 2.90 4.25 10.92
N PRO A 40 3.43 4.76 12.04
CA PRO A 40 3.37 4.05 13.30
C PRO A 40 1.94 3.64 13.63
N ARG A 41 1.77 2.42 14.17
CA ARG A 41 0.49 1.99 14.73
C ARG A 41 0.31 2.61 16.11
N VAL A 42 -0.87 3.15 16.37
CA VAL A 42 -1.24 3.85 17.60
C VAL A 42 -2.33 3.07 18.32
N ALA A 43 -2.06 2.67 19.55
CA ALA A 43 -3.05 2.06 20.43
C ALA A 43 -3.48 3.07 21.51
N LEU A 44 -4.78 3.30 21.63
CA LEU A 44 -5.37 4.13 22.68
C LEU A 44 -5.80 3.24 23.85
N VAL A 45 -5.29 3.53 25.05
CA VAL A 45 -5.59 2.77 26.26
C VAL A 45 -6.48 3.59 27.20
N LEU A 46 -7.70 3.10 27.43
CA LEU A 46 -8.72 3.74 28.25
C LEU A 46 -8.78 3.09 29.65
N SER A 47 -8.32 3.82 30.66
CA SER A 47 -8.41 3.37 32.06
C SER A 47 -9.86 3.28 32.56
N GLY A 48 -10.07 2.63 33.70
CA GLY A 48 -11.35 2.66 34.41
C GLY A 48 -11.67 4.06 34.96
N GLY A 49 -12.95 4.43 34.99
CA GLY A 49 -13.40 5.76 35.46
C GLY A 49 -14.65 5.77 36.34
N GLY A 50 -15.23 4.59 36.63
CA GLY A 50 -16.45 4.45 37.42
C GLY A 50 -17.58 5.36 36.94
N ALA A 51 -18.25 6.05 37.87
CA ALA A 51 -19.34 6.98 37.57
C ALA A 51 -18.96 8.16 36.64
N ARG A 52 -17.65 8.46 36.48
CA ARG A 52 -17.15 9.50 35.59
C ARG A 52 -16.62 8.94 34.26
N GLY A 53 -16.86 7.66 33.95
CA GLY A 53 -16.29 6.99 32.78
C GLY A 53 -16.63 7.61 31.42
N GLY A 54 -17.69 8.43 31.35
CA GLY A 54 -18.06 9.16 30.14
C GLY A 54 -17.02 10.18 29.65
N VAL A 55 -16.04 10.55 30.48
CA VAL A 55 -14.96 11.48 30.07
C VAL A 55 -14.15 10.99 28.88
N HIS A 56 -14.04 9.67 28.69
CA HIS A 56 -13.33 9.07 27.56
C HIS A 56 -13.94 9.43 26.20
N ILE A 57 -15.25 9.69 26.15
CA ILE A 57 -15.95 10.14 24.92
C ILE A 57 -15.41 11.50 24.45
N GLY A 58 -15.08 12.39 25.40
CA GLY A 58 -14.51 13.70 25.08
C GLY A 58 -13.13 13.58 24.43
N VAL A 59 -12.29 12.67 24.94
CA VAL A 59 -10.96 12.40 24.39
C VAL A 59 -11.08 11.87 22.95
N LEU A 60 -11.93 10.87 22.74
CA LEU A 60 -12.16 10.28 21.41
C LEU A 60 -12.61 11.34 20.39
N ARG A 61 -13.54 12.22 20.77
CA ARG A 61 -14.01 13.31 19.91
C ARG A 61 -12.92 14.31 19.53
N VAL A 62 -11.99 14.60 20.44
CA VAL A 62 -10.87 15.50 20.14
C VAL A 62 -9.89 14.81 19.20
N LEU A 63 -9.52 13.55 19.46
CA LEU A 63 -8.62 12.79 18.60
C LEU A 63 -9.17 12.68 17.16
N GLU A 64 -10.48 12.45 17.01
CA GLU A 64 -11.15 12.41 15.71
C GLU A 64 -11.13 13.77 15.01
N ARG A 65 -11.45 14.86 15.73
CA ARG A 65 -11.42 16.23 15.18
C ARG A 65 -10.03 16.64 14.70
N GLU A 66 -8.99 16.23 15.41
CA GLU A 66 -7.59 16.51 15.05
C GLU A 66 -7.04 15.53 14.00
N GLY A 67 -7.84 14.55 13.56
CA GLY A 67 -7.42 13.56 12.57
C GLY A 67 -6.29 12.64 13.06
N ILE A 68 -6.19 12.42 14.37
CA ILE A 68 -5.17 11.55 14.97
C ILE A 68 -5.60 10.09 14.75
N PRO A 69 -4.84 9.28 13.99
CA PRO A 69 -5.24 7.92 13.67
C PRO A 69 -5.09 7.00 14.89
N ILE A 70 -6.13 6.21 15.18
CA ILE A 70 -6.15 5.19 16.23
C ILE A 70 -6.37 3.84 15.56
N ASP A 71 -5.44 2.91 15.75
CA ASP A 71 -5.49 1.56 15.14
C ASP A 71 -6.12 0.52 16.06
N LEU A 72 -6.07 0.77 17.36
CA LEU A 72 -6.55 -0.15 18.38
C LEU A 72 -7.01 0.64 19.60
N ILE A 73 -8.15 0.25 20.16
CA ILE A 73 -8.61 0.74 21.46
C ILE A 73 -8.60 -0.43 22.44
N VAL A 74 -7.99 -0.22 23.60
CA VAL A 74 -7.97 -1.18 24.71
C VAL A 74 -8.53 -0.47 25.92
N GLY A 75 -9.40 -1.13 26.70
CA GLY A 75 -9.98 -0.49 27.87
C GLY A 75 -10.28 -1.44 29.02
N VAL A 76 -10.47 -0.86 30.22
CA VAL A 76 -10.89 -1.59 31.44
C VAL A 76 -12.15 -0.95 32.03
N SER A 77 -13.12 -1.78 32.44
CA SER A 77 -14.39 -1.35 33.04
C SER A 77 -15.12 -0.33 32.15
N TYR A 78 -15.41 0.88 32.64
CA TYR A 78 -16.04 1.94 31.84
C TYR A 78 -15.22 2.36 30.61
N GLY A 79 -13.89 2.29 30.68
CA GLY A 79 -13.05 2.53 29.51
C GLY A 79 -13.21 1.43 28.45
N ALA A 80 -13.43 0.18 28.86
CA ALA A 80 -13.74 -0.93 27.93
C ALA A 80 -15.12 -0.76 27.30
N LEU A 81 -16.11 -0.32 28.10
CA LEU A 81 -17.47 -0.08 27.61
C LEU A 81 -17.48 1.04 26.56
N VAL A 82 -16.86 2.19 26.86
CA VAL A 82 -16.76 3.30 25.91
C VAL A 82 -15.95 2.88 24.68
N GLY A 83 -14.78 2.27 24.87
CA GLY A 83 -13.90 1.87 23.77
C GLY A 83 -14.44 0.73 22.91
N GLY A 84 -15.32 -0.12 23.43
CA GLY A 84 -15.96 -1.19 22.66
C GLY A 84 -17.25 -0.77 21.94
N LEU A 85 -17.86 0.34 22.35
CA LEU A 85 -19.03 0.92 21.69
C LEU A 85 -18.67 2.02 20.68
N TYR A 86 -17.42 2.50 20.72
CA TYR A 86 -16.84 3.46 19.78
C TYR A 86 -16.30 2.73 18.55
#